data_AF-A0A935TZA2-F1
#
_entry.id   AF-A0A935TZA2-F1
#
_cell.length_a   1.000
_cell.length_b   1.000
_cell.length_c   1.000
_cell.angle_alpha   90.00
_cell.angle_beta   90.00
_cell.angle_gamma   90.00
#
_symmetry.space_group_name_H-M   'P 1'
#
loop_
_entity.id
_entity.type
_entity.pdbx_description
1 polymer ?
#
loop_
_entity_poly.entity_id
_entity_poly.type
_entity_poly.pdbx_seq_one_letter_code
_entity_poly.pdbx_strand_id
1 'polypeptide(L)'
;MSSDEVVLQRPEDLRFQLPVFHTESACAGAATSYLLRRIAYRAGAYAPGIQEFMFHELNTGRHGADLESVQRWFAIRSGDLHSLGYRLYCRRINERTPSILDWVSEGRGHRGAMLPTSWDRLHPGQLTYSEIAHAVGITVDRVDAKADAKEDLVMIDAWPGPVTADGGGVDRGPVSKQLEAAHRDRNFHALIYYWVGWS
;
A
#
# COMPACT_ATOMS: atom_id res chain seq x y z
N MET A 1 20.74 40.71 -18.96
CA MET A 1 19.53 39.95 -19.34
C MET A 1 19.65 38.56 -18.73
N SER A 2 18.61 38.19 -18.00
CA SER A 2 18.36 36.99 -17.19
C SER A 2 19.20 35.74 -17.51
N SER A 3 19.90 35.23 -16.50
CA SER A 3 20.35 33.83 -16.44
C SER A 3 19.14 32.91 -16.53
N ASP A 4 19.23 31.87 -17.36
CA ASP A 4 18.29 30.76 -17.40
C ASP A 4 18.24 30.08 -16.03
N GLU A 5 17.25 30.44 -15.24
CA GLU A 5 16.85 29.71 -14.04
C GLU A 5 16.19 28.41 -14.52
N VAL A 6 17.01 27.39 -14.77
CA VAL A 6 16.53 26.03 -14.94
C VAL A 6 15.93 25.61 -13.59
N VAL A 7 14.63 25.84 -13.44
CA VAL A 7 13.84 25.33 -12.32
C VAL A 7 13.84 23.81 -12.46
N LEU A 8 14.78 23.15 -11.78
CA LEU A 8 14.70 21.72 -11.51
C LEU A 8 13.45 21.51 -10.66
N GLN A 9 12.34 21.12 -11.29
CA GLN A 9 11.14 20.67 -10.58
C GLN A 9 11.57 19.62 -9.56
N ARG A 10 11.37 19.93 -8.28
CA ARG A 10 11.61 18.93 -7.24
C ARG A 10 10.47 17.92 -7.34
N PRO A 11 10.67 16.66 -6.93
CA PRO A 11 9.57 15.66 -6.89
C PRO A 11 8.34 16.16 -6.10
N GLU A 12 8.55 17.10 -5.18
CA GLU A 12 7.55 17.80 -4.38
C GLU A 12 6.61 18.70 -5.21
N ASP A 13 7.07 19.17 -6.38
CA ASP A 13 6.34 20.07 -7.28
C ASP A 13 5.36 19.32 -8.21
N LEU A 14 5.60 18.02 -8.43
CA LEU A 14 4.66 17.12 -9.12
C LEU A 14 3.77 16.44 -8.08
N ARG A 15 2.60 17.05 -7.86
CA ARG A 15 1.52 16.60 -6.98
C ARG A 15 0.90 15.30 -7.51
N PHE A 16 1.64 14.21 -7.40
CA PHE A 16 1.30 12.91 -7.98
C PHE A 16 0.56 12.05 -6.95
N GLN A 17 -0.71 11.75 -7.22
CA GLN A 17 -1.45 10.74 -6.46
C GLN A 17 -1.19 9.38 -7.10
N LEU A 18 -0.59 8.46 -6.34
CA LEU A 18 -0.39 7.08 -6.79
C LEU A 18 -1.76 6.42 -6.98
N PRO A 19 -2.03 5.80 -8.14
CA PRO A 19 -3.30 5.10 -8.35
C PRO A 19 -3.37 3.83 -7.50
N VAL A 20 -4.57 3.52 -6.98
CA VAL A 20 -4.86 2.21 -6.42
C VAL A 20 -5.36 1.32 -7.54
N PHE A 21 -4.73 0.15 -7.69
CA PHE A 21 -5.13 -0.84 -8.69
C PHE A 21 -6.15 -1.77 -8.07
N HIS A 22 -7.33 -1.88 -8.68
CA HIS A 22 -8.39 -2.78 -8.21
C HIS A 22 -8.28 -4.13 -8.91
N THR A 23 -8.57 -5.22 -8.19
CA THR A 23 -8.46 -6.59 -8.70
C THR A 23 -9.40 -7.53 -7.97
N GLU A 24 -10.13 -8.33 -8.74
CA GLU A 24 -11.12 -9.30 -8.25
C GLU A 24 -10.48 -10.49 -7.50
N SER A 25 -9.18 -10.70 -7.61
CA SER A 25 -8.54 -11.92 -7.06
C SER A 25 -7.19 -11.68 -6.40
N ALA A 26 -6.71 -10.43 -6.34
CA ALA A 26 -5.35 -10.13 -5.88
C ALA A 26 -5.30 -8.94 -4.90
N CYS A 27 -6.29 -8.86 -4.01
CA CYS A 27 -6.46 -7.74 -3.07
C CYS A 27 -5.17 -7.46 -2.26
N ALA A 28 -4.53 -8.50 -1.72
CA ALA A 28 -3.26 -8.37 -0.98
C ALA A 28 -2.11 -7.85 -1.86
N GLY A 29 -2.03 -8.30 -3.11
CA GLY A 29 -1.02 -7.85 -4.05
C GLY A 29 -1.25 -6.43 -4.54
N ALA A 30 -2.49 -6.01 -4.76
CA ALA A 30 -2.84 -4.63 -5.08
C ALA A 30 -2.53 -3.66 -3.94
N ALA A 31 -2.88 -4.01 -2.70
CA ALA A 31 -2.49 -3.26 -1.52
C ALA A 31 -0.96 -3.16 -1.42
N THR A 32 -0.25 -4.27 -1.66
CA THR A 32 1.21 -4.29 -1.63
C THR A 32 1.82 -3.44 -2.73
N SER A 33 1.34 -3.54 -3.97
CA SER A 33 1.88 -2.78 -5.09
C SER A 33 1.74 -1.28 -4.84
N TYR A 34 0.63 -0.84 -4.26
CA TYR A 34 0.47 0.54 -3.79
C TYR A 34 1.54 0.94 -2.77
N LEU A 35 1.75 0.15 -1.72
CA LEU A 35 2.72 0.43 -0.66
C LEU A 35 4.14 0.54 -1.21
N LEU A 36 4.55 -0.38 -2.10
CA LEU A 36 5.89 -0.35 -2.70
C LEU A 36 6.10 0.91 -3.55
N ARG A 37 5.10 1.31 -4.34
CA ARG A 37 5.12 2.58 -5.09
C ARG A 37 5.21 3.78 -4.15
N ARG A 38 4.45 3.79 -3.05
CA ARG A 38 4.46 4.90 -2.10
C ARG A 38 5.79 5.06 -1.39
N ILE A 39 6.37 3.97 -0.92
CA ILE A 39 7.68 3.96 -0.27
C ILE A 39 8.77 4.40 -1.26
N ALA A 40 8.74 3.87 -2.49
CA ALA A 40 9.66 4.27 -3.54
C ALA A 40 9.53 5.76 -3.90
N TYR A 41 8.31 6.27 -4.00
CA TYR A 41 8.04 7.67 -4.29
C TYR A 41 8.60 8.55 -3.19
N ARG A 42 8.37 8.16 -1.93
CA ARG A 42 8.93 8.87 -0.79
C ARG A 42 10.47 8.84 -0.77
N ALA A 43 11.08 7.74 -1.19
CA ALA A 43 12.52 7.61 -1.31
C ALA A 43 13.13 8.32 -2.55
N GLY A 44 12.31 8.95 -3.40
CA GLY A 44 12.75 9.58 -4.64
C GLY A 44 13.22 8.59 -5.71
N ALA A 45 12.89 7.29 -5.55
CA ALA A 45 13.30 6.22 -6.45
C ALA A 45 12.19 5.79 -7.44
N TYR A 46 10.97 6.29 -7.25
CA TYR A 46 9.83 5.94 -8.10
C TYR A 46 9.93 6.58 -9.48
N ALA A 47 10.08 5.74 -10.51
CA ALA A 47 10.04 6.13 -11.91
C ALA A 47 8.84 5.48 -12.64
N PRO A 48 7.75 6.19 -12.92
CA PRO A 48 6.59 5.62 -13.62
C PRO A 48 7.00 4.87 -14.90
N GLY A 49 6.47 3.66 -15.09
CA GLY A 49 6.69 2.83 -16.28
C GLY A 49 7.88 1.87 -16.23
N ILE A 50 8.93 2.14 -15.45
CA ILE A 50 10.13 1.26 -15.40
C ILE A 50 9.90 0.08 -14.45
N GLN A 51 9.55 0.33 -13.19
CA GLN A 51 9.29 -0.76 -12.22
C GLN A 51 7.84 -1.28 -12.23
N GLU A 52 6.96 -0.62 -13.00
CA GLU A 52 5.52 -0.92 -12.98
C GLU A 52 5.19 -2.31 -13.50
N PHE A 53 5.95 -2.85 -14.45
CA PHE A 53 5.72 -4.22 -14.93
C PHE A 53 5.92 -5.24 -13.79
N MET A 54 6.91 -5.02 -12.93
CA MET A 54 7.22 -5.93 -11.84
C MET A 54 6.13 -5.84 -10.76
N PHE A 55 5.72 -4.63 -10.38
CA PHE A 55 4.62 -4.45 -9.44
C PHE A 55 3.26 -4.89 -10.00
N HIS A 56 3.08 -4.89 -11.32
CA HIS A 56 1.86 -5.40 -11.95
C HIS A 56 1.70 -6.91 -11.77
N GLU A 57 2.79 -7.67 -11.60
CA GLU A 57 2.72 -9.11 -11.30
C GLU A 57 1.90 -9.38 -10.03
N LEU A 58 2.01 -8.52 -9.02
CA LEU A 58 1.23 -8.59 -7.79
C LEU A 58 -0.27 -8.38 -8.00
N ASN A 59 -0.70 -7.76 -9.11
CA ASN A 59 -2.13 -7.58 -9.37
C ASN A 59 -2.80 -8.83 -9.97
N THR A 60 -2.04 -9.92 -10.12
CA THR A 60 -2.53 -11.23 -10.58
C THR A 60 -2.84 -12.16 -9.40
N GLY A 61 -3.87 -13.00 -9.52
CA GLY A 61 -4.19 -13.98 -8.46
C GLY A 61 -3.03 -14.92 -8.12
N ARG A 62 -2.10 -15.18 -9.06
CA ARG A 62 -0.92 -16.03 -8.81
C ARG A 62 0.03 -15.47 -7.74
N HIS A 63 0.19 -14.14 -7.70
CA HIS A 63 1.19 -13.50 -6.85
C HIS A 63 0.57 -12.60 -5.77
N GLY A 64 -0.68 -12.17 -5.96
CA GLY A 64 -1.35 -11.24 -5.05
C GLY A 64 -2.59 -11.77 -4.35
N ALA A 65 -2.96 -13.04 -4.51
CA ALA A 65 -4.19 -13.58 -3.92
C ALA A 65 -4.20 -13.50 -2.39
N ASP A 66 -3.06 -13.71 -1.76
CA ASP A 66 -2.95 -13.76 -0.30
C ASP A 66 -1.56 -13.34 0.19
N LEU A 67 -1.41 -13.33 1.51
CA LEU A 67 -0.16 -12.96 2.17
C LEU A 67 1.03 -13.83 1.76
N GLU A 68 0.83 -15.14 1.60
CA GLU A 68 1.92 -16.07 1.31
C GLU A 68 2.41 -15.93 -0.13
N SER A 69 1.49 -15.71 -1.06
CA SER A 69 1.76 -15.46 -2.46
C SER A 69 2.58 -14.18 -2.63
N VAL A 70 2.19 -13.11 -1.93
CA VAL A 70 2.93 -11.84 -1.94
C VAL A 70 4.31 -11.98 -1.32
N GLN A 71 4.43 -12.67 -0.18
CA GLN A 71 5.71 -12.91 0.47
C GLN A 71 6.66 -13.70 -0.45
N ARG A 72 6.16 -14.74 -1.11
CA ARG A 72 6.91 -15.55 -2.07
C ARG A 72 7.36 -14.72 -3.27
N TRP A 73 6.46 -13.91 -3.83
CA TRP A 73 6.79 -12.99 -4.92
C TRP A 73 7.93 -12.04 -4.52
N PHE A 74 7.85 -11.45 -3.32
CA PHE A 74 8.88 -10.52 -2.84
C PHE A 74 10.23 -11.21 -2.68
N ALA A 75 10.25 -12.43 -2.13
CA ALA A 75 11.49 -13.20 -1.98
C ALA A 75 12.17 -13.43 -3.35
N ILE A 76 11.39 -13.78 -4.39
CA ILE A 76 11.88 -13.98 -5.75
C ILE A 76 12.38 -12.67 -6.38
N ARG A 77 11.64 -11.57 -6.22
CA ARG A 77 11.94 -10.27 -6.86
C ARG A 77 12.92 -9.39 -6.12
N SER A 78 13.28 -9.72 -4.88
CA SER A 78 14.17 -8.90 -4.04
C SER A 78 15.49 -8.54 -4.72
N GLY A 79 16.15 -9.51 -5.37
CA GLY A 79 17.40 -9.29 -6.09
C GLY A 79 17.25 -8.38 -7.31
N ASP A 80 16.16 -8.54 -8.06
CA ASP A 80 15.84 -7.70 -9.22
C ASP A 80 15.58 -6.26 -8.79
N LEU A 81 14.78 -6.08 -7.72
CA LEU A 81 14.49 -4.77 -7.12
C LEU A 81 15.78 -4.07 -6.67
N HIS A 82 16.66 -4.79 -5.97
CA HIS A 82 17.95 -4.25 -5.54
C HIS A 82 18.84 -3.83 -6.72
N SER A 83 18.84 -4.62 -7.80
CA SER A 83 19.60 -4.32 -9.02
C SER A 83 19.07 -3.07 -9.74
N LEU A 84 17.77 -2.78 -9.59
CA LEU A 84 17.13 -1.55 -10.06
C LEU A 84 17.29 -0.36 -9.09
N GLY A 85 18.04 -0.52 -8.00
CA GLY A 85 18.31 0.54 -7.01
C GLY A 85 17.26 0.65 -5.89
N TYR A 86 16.25 -0.23 -5.86
CA TYR A 86 15.27 -0.26 -4.78
C TYR A 86 15.85 -0.90 -3.54
N ARG A 87 15.95 -0.16 -2.44
CA ARG A 87 16.36 -0.73 -1.13
C ARG A 87 15.15 -1.14 -0.30
N LEU A 88 14.21 -1.82 -0.96
CA LEU A 88 12.95 -2.27 -0.35
C LEU A 88 13.13 -3.61 0.34
N TYR A 89 12.64 -3.70 1.57
CA TYR A 89 12.63 -4.93 2.35
C TYR A 89 11.22 -5.28 2.77
N CYS A 90 10.94 -6.57 2.83
CA CYS A 90 9.67 -7.14 3.29
C CYS A 90 9.95 -8.12 4.42
N ARG A 91 9.10 -8.09 5.45
CA ARG A 91 9.14 -9.06 6.54
C ARG A 91 7.73 -9.44 6.97
N ARG A 92 7.48 -10.74 7.16
CA ARG A 92 6.28 -11.23 7.83
C ARG A 92 6.41 -11.06 9.34
N ILE A 93 5.38 -10.53 9.96
CA ILE A 93 5.29 -10.35 11.41
C ILE A 93 3.95 -10.88 11.94
N ASN A 94 3.87 -11.01 13.26
CA ASN A 94 2.62 -11.28 13.98
C ASN A 94 2.59 -10.31 15.17
N GLU A 95 1.92 -9.17 14.99
CA GLU A 95 1.90 -8.06 15.95
C GLU A 95 0.53 -7.40 15.97
N ARG A 96 0.14 -6.87 17.13
CA ARG A 96 -1.16 -6.19 17.26
C ARG A 96 -1.24 -4.98 16.33
N THR A 97 -2.43 -4.71 15.82
CA THR A 97 -2.67 -3.59 14.90
C THR A 97 -2.09 -2.26 15.41
N PRO A 98 -2.32 -1.82 16.66
CA PRO A 98 -1.79 -0.55 17.15
C PRO A 98 -0.26 -0.44 17.03
N SER A 99 0.48 -1.50 17.38
CA SER A 99 1.94 -1.53 17.27
C SER A 99 2.42 -1.36 15.82
N ILE A 100 1.68 -1.94 14.86
CA ILE A 100 1.96 -1.78 13.43
C ILE A 100 1.68 -0.35 12.98
N LEU A 101 0.55 0.23 13.40
CA LEU A 101 0.17 1.60 13.04
C LEU A 101 1.22 2.61 13.55
N ASP A 102 1.66 2.47 14.80
CA ASP A 102 2.69 3.31 15.40
C ASP A 102 4.01 3.20 14.62
N TRP A 103 4.46 1.97 14.35
CA TRP A 103 5.68 1.72 13.58
C TRP A 103 5.63 2.30 12.16
N VAL A 104 4.48 2.21 11.47
CA VAL A 104 4.29 2.81 10.14
C VAL A 104 4.29 4.34 10.21
N SER A 105 3.61 4.92 11.20
CA SER A 105 3.51 6.36 11.41
C SER A 105 4.90 7.00 11.61
N GLU A 106 5.74 6.40 12.46
CA GLU A 106 7.15 6.78 12.64
C GLU A 106 7.95 6.75 11.33
N GLY A 107 7.53 5.89 10.39
CA GLY A 107 8.09 5.73 9.06
C GLY A 107 7.94 6.92 8.12
N ARG A 108 7.03 7.87 8.41
CA ARG A 108 6.74 9.07 7.60
C ARG A 108 6.72 8.81 6.08
N GLY A 109 6.12 7.69 5.66
CA GLY A 109 5.95 7.29 4.26
C GLY A 109 7.04 6.38 3.69
N HIS A 110 8.11 6.09 4.44
CA HIS A 110 9.14 5.11 4.08
C HIS A 110 8.87 3.71 4.64
N ARG A 111 7.79 3.55 5.40
CA ARG A 111 7.30 2.28 5.95
C ARG A 111 5.84 2.09 5.54
N GLY A 112 5.44 0.84 5.41
CA GLY A 112 4.06 0.46 5.18
C GLY A 112 3.79 -0.95 5.65
N ALA A 113 2.52 -1.32 5.74
CA ALA A 113 2.11 -2.66 6.16
C ALA A 113 0.90 -3.15 5.35
N MET A 114 0.93 -4.39 4.89
CA MET A 114 -0.23 -5.09 4.35
C MET A 114 -0.79 -6.02 5.42
N LEU A 115 -2.07 -5.85 5.74
CA LEU A 115 -2.79 -6.56 6.77
C LEU A 115 -3.92 -7.37 6.10
N PRO A 116 -3.87 -8.70 6.10
CA PRO A 116 -5.03 -9.53 5.84
C PRO A 116 -6.12 -9.21 6.85
N THR A 117 -7.35 -9.09 6.36
CA THR A 117 -8.49 -8.72 7.21
C THR A 117 -9.70 -9.61 6.92
N SER A 118 -10.62 -9.66 7.87
CA SER A 118 -11.97 -10.18 7.63
C SER A 118 -12.80 -9.12 6.91
N TRP A 119 -13.29 -9.45 5.71
CA TRP A 119 -14.12 -8.55 4.89
C TRP A 119 -15.37 -8.11 5.64
N ASP A 120 -16.17 -9.06 6.12
CA ASP A 120 -17.45 -8.80 6.79
C ASP A 120 -17.30 -7.93 8.04
N ARG A 121 -16.15 -8.04 8.71
CA ARG A 121 -15.86 -7.23 9.90
C ARG A 121 -15.54 -5.79 9.55
N LEU A 122 -14.80 -5.58 8.46
CA LEU A 122 -14.37 -4.26 8.02
C LEU A 122 -15.49 -3.53 7.26
N HIS A 123 -16.35 -4.29 6.56
CA HIS A 123 -17.43 -3.80 5.70
C HIS A 123 -18.79 -4.43 6.08
N PRO A 124 -19.29 -4.17 7.30
CA PRO A 124 -20.54 -4.78 7.76
C PRO A 124 -21.71 -4.36 6.86
N GLY A 125 -22.51 -5.34 6.43
CA GLY A 125 -23.69 -5.12 5.60
C GLY A 125 -23.42 -4.97 4.09
N GLN A 126 -22.17 -5.10 3.66
CA GLN A 126 -21.81 -5.20 2.24
C GLN A 126 -21.85 -6.66 1.77
N LEU A 127 -22.00 -6.87 0.46
CA LEU A 127 -22.00 -8.21 -0.12
C LEU A 127 -20.65 -8.89 0.12
N THR A 128 -20.68 -10.08 0.69
CA THR A 128 -19.49 -10.87 0.98
C THR A 128 -19.02 -11.61 -0.27
N TYR A 129 -17.79 -11.36 -0.68
CA TYR A 129 -17.09 -12.18 -1.66
C TYR A 129 -16.24 -13.21 -0.90
N SER A 130 -16.84 -14.38 -0.62
CA SER A 130 -16.20 -15.42 0.19
C SER A 130 -14.92 -16.02 -0.42
N GLU A 131 -14.69 -15.78 -1.71
CA GLU A 131 -13.58 -16.37 -2.47
C GLU A 131 -12.30 -15.52 -2.45
N ILE A 132 -12.38 -14.24 -2.02
CA ILE A 132 -11.26 -13.30 -2.08
C ILE A 132 -10.60 -13.18 -0.71
N ALA A 133 -9.29 -13.47 -0.64
CA ALA A 133 -8.52 -13.19 0.55
C ALA A 133 -8.33 -11.67 0.68
N HIS A 134 -9.16 -11.05 1.51
CA HIS A 134 -9.16 -9.60 1.69
C HIS A 134 -7.97 -9.10 2.51
N ALA A 135 -7.41 -7.97 2.11
CA ALA A 135 -6.32 -7.30 2.79
C ALA A 135 -6.31 -5.80 2.52
N VAL A 136 -5.79 -5.03 3.47
CA VAL A 136 -5.61 -3.58 3.34
C VAL A 136 -4.14 -3.20 3.46
N GLY A 137 -3.77 -2.08 2.84
CA GLY A 137 -2.47 -1.45 3.00
C GLY A 137 -2.54 -0.29 4.00
N ILE A 138 -1.52 -0.12 4.83
CA ILE A 138 -1.36 1.00 5.75
C ILE A 138 -0.06 1.72 5.43
N THR A 139 -0.10 3.04 5.29
CA THR A 139 1.07 3.90 5.07
C THR A 139 0.77 5.32 5.53
N VAL A 140 1.79 6.17 5.58
CA VAL A 140 1.58 7.62 5.67
C VAL A 140 1.47 8.20 4.27
N ASP A 141 0.36 8.87 3.99
CA ASP A 141 0.09 9.50 2.69
C ASP A 141 -0.91 10.65 2.83
N ARG A 142 -1.13 11.37 1.73
CA ARG A 142 -2.23 12.32 1.62
C ARG A 142 -3.48 11.59 1.16
N VAL A 143 -4.60 11.91 1.80
CA VAL A 143 -5.93 11.45 1.35
C VAL A 143 -6.33 12.21 0.08
N ASP A 144 -6.08 13.54 0.05
CA ASP A 144 -6.37 14.41 -1.08
C ASP A 144 -5.10 14.92 -1.78
N ALA A 145 -5.17 15.16 -3.09
CA ALA A 145 -4.10 15.78 -3.87
C ALA A 145 -3.95 17.32 -3.64
N LYS A 146 -4.70 17.88 -2.69
CA LYS A 146 -4.66 19.33 -2.38
C LYS A 146 -3.31 19.72 -1.77
N ALA A 147 -2.86 20.93 -2.07
CA ALA A 147 -1.52 21.41 -1.72
C ALA A 147 -1.29 21.53 -0.20
N ASP A 148 -2.37 21.74 0.56
CA ASP A 148 -2.41 21.89 2.02
C ASP A 148 -2.83 20.61 2.76
N ALA A 149 -3.09 19.52 2.03
CA ALA A 149 -3.48 18.26 2.64
C ALA A 149 -2.33 17.70 3.46
N LYS A 150 -2.57 17.57 4.77
CA LYS A 150 -1.64 16.97 5.72
C LYS A 150 -1.43 15.50 5.37
N GLU A 151 -0.17 15.04 5.39
CA GLU A 151 0.14 13.62 5.37
C GLU A 151 -0.25 13.00 6.72
N ASP A 152 -1.05 11.95 6.69
CA ASP A 152 -1.48 11.21 7.88
C ASP A 152 -1.45 9.71 7.60
N LEU A 153 -1.70 8.91 8.63
CA LEU A 153 -1.87 7.49 8.49
C LEU A 153 -3.14 7.18 7.70
N VAL A 154 -2.98 6.51 6.57
CA VAL A 154 -4.06 6.13 5.67
C VAL A 154 -4.18 4.62 5.57
N MET A 155 -5.43 4.18 5.36
CA MET A 155 -5.77 2.83 4.98
C MET A 155 -6.13 2.80 3.50
N ILE A 156 -5.52 1.86 2.79
CA ILE A 156 -5.75 1.58 1.37
C ILE A 156 -6.51 0.27 1.29
N ASP A 157 -7.70 0.35 0.74
CA ASP A 157 -8.55 -0.79 0.47
C ASP A 157 -8.65 -0.93 -1.06
N ALA A 158 -7.91 -1.88 -1.61
CA ALA A 158 -7.87 -2.13 -3.04
C ALA A 158 -9.10 -2.91 -3.55
N TRP A 159 -10.01 -3.29 -2.65
CA TRP A 159 -11.22 -4.00 -3.00
C TRP A 159 -12.38 -3.63 -2.07
N PRO A 160 -12.87 -2.37 -2.05
CA PRO A 160 -13.96 -1.94 -1.17
C PRO A 160 -15.34 -2.47 -1.62
N GLY A 161 -15.37 -3.58 -2.38
CA GLY A 161 -16.57 -4.18 -2.98
C GLY A 161 -17.04 -3.46 -4.24
N PRO A 162 -17.96 -4.05 -5.01
CA PRO A 162 -18.66 -3.31 -6.05
C PRO A 162 -19.49 -2.24 -5.34
N VAL A 163 -19.09 -0.99 -5.59
CA VAL A 163 -19.89 0.24 -5.52
C VAL A 163 -21.06 0.07 -4.55
N THR A 164 -20.88 0.53 -3.31
CA THR A 164 -21.99 0.81 -2.40
C THR A 164 -23.15 1.43 -3.18
N ALA A 165 -24.40 1.17 -2.79
CA ALA A 165 -25.60 1.68 -3.49
C ALA A 165 -25.59 3.21 -3.75
N ASP A 166 -24.66 3.93 -3.12
CA ASP A 166 -24.44 5.37 -3.19
C ASP A 166 -23.29 5.80 -4.13
N GLY A 167 -22.66 4.89 -4.88
CA GLY A 167 -21.69 5.26 -5.91
C GLY A 167 -20.29 5.62 -5.37
N GLY A 168 -19.56 4.66 -4.82
CA GLY A 168 -18.10 4.73 -4.69
C GLY A 168 -17.58 4.49 -3.28
N GLY A 169 -17.07 3.27 -3.02
CA GLY A 169 -16.17 3.07 -1.90
C GLY A 169 -14.87 3.85 -2.14
N VAL A 170 -14.38 4.56 -1.12
CA VAL A 170 -13.10 5.27 -1.23
C VAL A 170 -11.99 4.25 -1.02
N ASP A 171 -11.17 4.03 -2.05
CA ASP A 171 -10.02 3.10 -2.05
C ASP A 171 -8.91 3.49 -1.06
N ARG A 172 -8.98 4.72 -0.54
CA ARG A 172 -8.04 5.31 0.40
C ARG A 172 -8.77 6.21 1.37
N GLY A 173 -8.56 5.99 2.66
CA GLY A 173 -9.19 6.82 3.68
C GLY A 173 -8.44 6.81 5.00
N PRO A 174 -9.00 7.49 6.01
CA PRO A 174 -8.52 7.34 7.37
C PRO A 174 -8.60 5.88 7.82
N VAL A 175 -7.73 5.49 8.76
CA VAL A 175 -7.72 4.13 9.30
C VAL A 175 -9.07 3.82 9.97
N SER A 176 -9.71 2.76 9.50
CA SER A 176 -11.00 2.29 10.02
C SER A 176 -10.89 1.86 11.48
N LYS A 177 -11.87 2.23 12.31
CA LYS A 177 -11.96 1.79 13.73
C LYS A 177 -12.18 0.29 13.85
N GLN A 178 -12.71 -0.35 12.80
CA GLN A 178 -12.96 -1.79 12.74
C GLN A 178 -11.70 -2.59 12.36
N LEU A 179 -10.62 -1.93 11.92
CA LEU A 179 -9.43 -2.59 11.40
C LEU A 179 -8.81 -3.58 12.40
N GLU A 180 -8.70 -3.21 13.68
CA GLU A 180 -8.10 -4.09 14.68
C GLU A 180 -8.92 -5.37 14.88
N ALA A 181 -10.25 -5.26 14.91
CA ALA A 181 -11.11 -6.44 14.99
C ALA A 181 -10.96 -7.31 13.73
N ALA A 182 -10.93 -6.71 12.54
CA ALA A 182 -10.81 -7.44 11.27
C ALA A 182 -9.44 -8.13 11.10
N HIS A 183 -8.36 -7.49 11.56
CA HIS A 183 -7.00 -8.03 11.54
C HIS A 183 -6.81 -9.14 12.60
N ARG A 184 -7.43 -8.98 13.77
CA ARG A 184 -7.45 -10.01 14.82
C ARG A 184 -8.08 -11.32 14.36
N ASP A 185 -9.16 -11.25 13.58
CA ASP A 185 -9.80 -12.43 12.98
C ASP A 185 -8.85 -13.18 12.01
N ARG A 186 -7.72 -12.56 11.62
CA ARG A 186 -6.62 -13.15 10.83
C ARG A 186 -5.35 -13.40 11.65
N ASN A 187 -5.48 -13.55 12.98
CA ASN A 187 -4.38 -13.82 13.93
C ASN A 187 -3.25 -12.79 13.90
N PHE A 188 -3.55 -11.52 13.60
CA PHE A 188 -2.59 -10.42 13.61
C PHE A 188 -1.37 -10.59 12.67
N HIS A 189 -1.50 -11.43 11.64
CA HIS A 189 -0.46 -11.57 10.63
C HIS A 189 -0.38 -10.34 9.73
N ALA A 190 0.83 -9.86 9.46
CA ALA A 190 1.05 -8.78 8.49
C ALA A 190 2.33 -8.99 7.70
N LEU A 191 2.42 -8.34 6.54
CA LEU A 191 3.69 -8.04 5.87
C LEU A 191 4.01 -6.58 6.09
N ILE A 192 5.20 -6.30 6.64
CA ILE A 192 5.72 -4.94 6.71
C ILE A 192 6.73 -4.70 5.60
N TYR A 193 6.73 -3.48 5.08
CA TYR A 193 7.59 -3.00 4.02
C TYR A 193 8.34 -1.77 4.49
N TYR A 194 9.61 -1.65 4.13
CA TYR A 194 10.38 -0.46 4.47
C TYR A 194 11.55 -0.24 3.50
N TRP A 195 11.95 1.02 3.39
CA TRP A 195 13.18 1.42 2.70
C TRP A 195 14.38 1.39 3.65
N VAL A 196 15.47 0.71 3.28
CA VAL A 196 16.70 0.65 4.08
C VAL A 196 17.57 1.88 3.90
N GLY A 197 18.10 2.40 5.01
CA GLY A 197 18.95 3.59 5.06
C GLY A 197 18.19 4.89 5.40
N TRP A 198 16.93 4.76 5.80
CA TRP A 198 16.13 5.85 6.37
C TRP A 198 15.80 5.49 7.82
N SER A 199 16.65 5.94 8.75
CA SER A 199 16.49 5.76 10.20
C SER A 199 16.83 7.05 10.92
#